data_AF-A0A3D5I1M4-F1
#
_entry.id   AF-A0A3D5I1M4-F1
#
_cell.length_a   1.000
_cell.length_b   1.000
_cell.length_c   1.000
_cell.angle_alpha   90.00
_cell.angle_beta   90.00
_cell.angle_gamma   90.00
#
_symmetry.space_group_name_H-M   'P 1'
#
loop_
_entity.id
_entity.type
_entity.pdbx_description
1 polymer ?
#
loop_
_entity_poly.entity_id
_entity_poly.type
_entity_poly.pdbx_seq_one_letter_code
_entity_poly.pdbx_strand_id
1 'polypeptide(L)'
;FTVRAGGLQGRGLRKLKQLIQLLWSAWPVTRLIRKQECAVVFTTGGYIAAPAILAARLCRRPVVLHESNAIPGQVTRLFGRFCSRVALGLPQAADYLSGCRPEVTGTPVREDFLKPAACPDWVPAGDGPLLLVIGGSQGAVGLNRMVRAAAPALLAMGCRIVHLSGHVDPDQGQLEHPAYSERPFSEEIPALLQ
;
A
#
# COMPACT_ATOMS: atom_id res chain seq x y z
N PHE A 1 7.46 -0.16 -22.58
CA PHE A 1 8.45 -1.19 -22.16
C PHE A 1 7.89 -1.84 -20.90
N THR A 2 7.82 -3.17 -20.84
CA THR A 2 7.19 -3.91 -19.73
C THR A 2 8.18 -4.92 -19.17
N VAL A 3 8.46 -4.85 -17.86
CA VAL A 3 9.34 -5.82 -17.17
C VAL A 3 8.51 -7.02 -16.75
N ARG A 4 8.79 -8.20 -17.32
CA ARG A 4 8.16 -9.45 -16.89
C ARG A 4 8.82 -9.98 -15.63
N ALA A 5 8.33 -9.55 -14.49
CA ALA A 5 8.76 -10.03 -13.18
C ALA A 5 7.58 -10.71 -12.46
N GLY A 6 7.84 -11.78 -11.72
CA GLY A 6 6.84 -12.49 -10.91
C GLY A 6 7.26 -12.55 -9.45
N GLY A 7 6.28 -12.72 -8.55
CA GLY A 7 6.54 -12.85 -7.11
C GLY A 7 7.39 -14.09 -6.78
N LEU A 8 8.17 -14.00 -5.70
CA LEU A 8 8.93 -15.13 -5.13
C LEU A 8 7.99 -16.07 -4.33
N GLN A 9 6.93 -16.55 -4.98
CA GLN A 9 5.96 -17.47 -4.41
C GLN A 9 6.23 -18.87 -4.98
N GLY A 10 7.00 -19.68 -4.26
CA GLY A 10 7.37 -21.04 -4.67
C GLY A 10 8.43 -21.69 -3.76
N ARG A 11 8.56 -23.03 -3.87
CA ARG A 11 9.60 -23.83 -3.18
C ARG A 11 10.54 -24.49 -4.20
N GLY A 12 11.77 -24.77 -3.80
CA GLY A 12 12.77 -25.50 -4.60
C GLY A 12 13.15 -24.82 -5.93
N LEU A 13 13.24 -25.62 -7.00
CA LEU A 13 13.65 -25.20 -8.35
C LEU A 13 12.82 -24.05 -8.93
N ARG A 14 11.52 -23.97 -8.60
CA ARG A 14 10.64 -22.91 -9.09
C ARG A 14 11.03 -21.55 -8.53
N LYS A 15 11.42 -21.49 -7.24
CA LYS A 15 11.94 -20.27 -6.60
C LYS A 15 13.27 -19.84 -7.21
N LEU A 16 14.15 -20.80 -7.51
CA LEU A 16 15.42 -20.51 -8.18
C LEU A 16 15.20 -19.96 -9.59
N LYS A 17 14.30 -20.55 -10.37
CA LYS A 17 13.93 -20.05 -11.71
C LYS A 17 13.35 -18.64 -11.66
N GLN A 18 12.46 -18.36 -10.70
CA GLN A 18 11.92 -17.01 -10.49
C GLN A 18 13.01 -16.01 -10.13
N LEU A 19 13.95 -16.39 -9.26
CA LEU A 19 15.10 -15.55 -8.91
C LEU A 19 15.96 -15.27 -10.14
N ILE A 20 16.33 -16.29 -10.92
CA ILE A 20 17.12 -16.12 -12.16
C ILE A 20 16.38 -15.22 -13.15
N GLN A 21 15.07 -15.40 -13.33
CA GLN A 21 14.26 -14.55 -14.19
C GLN A 21 14.26 -13.08 -13.71
N LEU A 22 14.18 -12.85 -12.39
CA LEU A 22 14.31 -11.51 -11.81
C LEU A 22 15.69 -10.91 -12.08
N LEU A 23 16.76 -11.69 -11.96
CA LEU A 23 18.13 -11.25 -12.29
C LEU A 23 18.25 -10.90 -13.77
N TRP A 24 17.71 -11.73 -14.68
CA TRP A 24 17.71 -11.46 -16.11
C TRP A 24 16.89 -10.22 -16.49
N SER A 25 15.83 -9.95 -15.74
CA SER A 25 15.02 -8.75 -15.89
C SER A 25 15.78 -7.46 -15.56
N ALA A 26 16.95 -7.53 -14.91
CA ALA A 26 17.81 -6.37 -14.67
C ALA A 26 18.44 -5.82 -15.96
N TRP A 27 18.65 -6.65 -16.99
CA TRP A 27 19.36 -6.20 -18.20
C TRP A 27 18.57 -5.16 -19.01
N PRO A 28 17.29 -5.38 -19.33
CA PRO A 28 16.48 -4.35 -19.95
C PRO A 28 16.35 -3.07 -19.11
N VAL A 29 16.28 -3.21 -17.78
CA VAL A 29 16.23 -2.07 -16.85
C VAL A 29 17.55 -1.29 -16.85
N THR A 30 18.69 -1.99 -16.96
CA THR A 30 20.02 -1.36 -17.07
C THR A 30 20.10 -0.49 -18.32
N ARG A 31 19.59 -0.98 -19.46
CA ARG A 31 19.49 -0.20 -20.71
C ARG A 31 18.63 1.04 -20.54
N LEU A 32 17.50 0.92 -19.83
CA LEU A 32 16.62 2.05 -19.55
C LEU A 32 17.31 3.10 -18.69
N ILE A 33 17.96 2.69 -17.59
CA ILE A 33 18.70 3.59 -16.68
C ILE A 33 19.79 4.35 -17.44
N ARG A 34 20.54 3.69 -18.32
CA ARG A 34 21.58 4.35 -19.14
C ARG A 34 20.99 5.30 -20.17
N LYS A 35 19.95 4.86 -20.90
CA LYS A 35 19.30 5.66 -21.95
C LYS A 35 18.65 6.93 -21.39
N GLN A 36 18.04 6.83 -20.21
CA GLN A 36 17.37 7.95 -19.54
C GLN A 36 18.30 8.72 -18.59
N GLU A 37 19.59 8.37 -18.56
CA GLU A 37 20.60 9.00 -17.72
C GLU A 37 20.20 9.12 -16.24
N CYS A 38 19.45 8.14 -15.71
CA CYS A 38 18.88 8.26 -14.37
C CYS A 38 20.00 8.44 -13.34
N ALA A 39 19.95 9.54 -12.59
CA ALA A 39 20.92 9.84 -11.54
C ALA A 39 20.72 9.00 -10.28
N VAL A 40 19.47 8.62 -9.99
CA VAL A 40 19.07 7.83 -8.82
C VAL A 40 17.91 6.91 -9.20
N VAL A 41 17.80 5.79 -8.50
CA VAL A 41 16.62 4.90 -8.61
C VAL A 41 15.89 4.90 -7.27
N PHE A 42 14.58 5.13 -7.32
CA PHE A 42 13.69 5.00 -6.18
C PHE A 42 12.79 3.77 -6.35
N THR A 43 12.55 3.02 -5.29
CA THR A 43 11.65 1.86 -5.32
C THR A 43 10.94 1.65 -3.99
N THR A 44 9.68 1.24 -4.02
CA THR A 44 8.86 0.94 -2.83
C THR A 44 8.84 -0.54 -2.48
N GLY A 45 9.80 -1.32 -2.98
CA GLY A 45 9.86 -2.77 -2.79
C GLY A 45 9.00 -3.56 -3.80
N GLY A 46 8.49 -4.71 -3.36
CA GLY A 46 7.83 -5.67 -4.24
C GLY A 46 8.80 -6.42 -5.17
N TYR A 47 8.27 -7.30 -6.01
CA TYR A 47 9.10 -8.18 -6.83
C TYR A 47 9.88 -7.45 -7.94
N ILE A 48 9.37 -6.31 -8.43
CA ILE A 48 10.05 -5.48 -9.44
C ILE A 48 11.25 -4.72 -8.86
N ALA A 49 11.32 -4.51 -7.53
CA ALA A 49 12.45 -3.82 -6.91
C ALA A 49 13.78 -4.54 -7.13
N ALA A 50 13.80 -5.88 -7.12
CA ALA A 50 15.03 -6.66 -7.29
C ALA A 50 15.77 -6.34 -8.61
N PRO A 51 15.16 -6.45 -9.81
CA PRO A 51 15.82 -6.07 -11.05
C PRO A 51 16.19 -4.59 -11.11
N ALA A 52 15.39 -3.69 -10.53
CA ALA A 52 15.69 -2.26 -10.49
C ALA A 52 16.94 -1.95 -9.66
N ILE A 53 17.04 -2.52 -8.45
CA ILE A 53 18.18 -2.36 -7.55
C ILE A 53 19.47 -2.89 -8.20
N LEU A 54 19.40 -4.07 -8.82
CA LEU A 54 20.55 -4.67 -9.49
C LEU A 54 20.99 -3.86 -10.71
N ALA A 55 20.04 -3.44 -11.55
CA ALA A 55 20.34 -2.61 -12.72
C ALA A 55 20.99 -1.28 -12.33
N ALA A 56 20.51 -0.65 -11.25
CA ALA A 56 21.11 0.56 -10.72
C ALA A 56 22.56 0.32 -10.25
N ARG A 57 22.82 -0.79 -9.54
CA ARG A 57 24.20 -1.16 -9.16
C ARG A 57 25.10 -1.37 -10.38
N LEU A 58 24.61 -2.05 -11.42
CA LEU A 58 25.35 -2.25 -12.68
C LEU A 58 25.63 -0.93 -13.42
N CYS A 59 24.78 0.07 -13.24
CA CYS A 59 24.95 1.43 -13.73
C CYS A 59 25.71 2.36 -12.77
N ARG A 60 26.16 1.86 -11.61
CA ARG A 60 26.78 2.65 -10.54
C ARG A 60 25.90 3.84 -10.09
N ARG A 61 24.58 3.66 -10.04
CA ARG A 61 23.62 4.65 -9.56
C ARG A 61 23.17 4.35 -8.13
N PRO A 62 23.02 5.37 -7.26
CA PRO A 62 22.43 5.19 -5.94
C PRO A 62 21.00 4.70 -6.03
N VAL A 63 20.59 3.93 -5.02
CA VAL A 63 19.21 3.44 -4.89
C VAL A 63 18.67 3.83 -3.53
N VAL A 64 17.48 4.41 -3.53
CA VAL A 64 16.68 4.65 -2.33
C VAL A 64 15.49 3.70 -2.35
N LEU A 65 15.38 2.87 -1.32
CA LEU A 65 14.24 1.98 -1.14
C LEU A 65 13.33 2.56 -0.06
N HIS A 66 12.01 2.56 -0.25
CA HIS A 66 11.03 2.84 0.81
C HIS A 66 10.29 1.56 1.22
N GLU A 67 10.16 1.33 2.52
CA GLU A 67 9.41 0.22 3.11
C GLU A 67 8.39 0.77 4.10
N SER A 68 7.10 0.71 3.74
CA SER A 68 6.00 1.21 4.56
C SER A 68 5.53 0.21 5.62
N ASN A 69 5.85 -1.08 5.47
CA ASN A 69 5.35 -2.13 6.34
C ASN A 69 6.21 -2.30 7.59
N ALA A 70 5.58 -2.67 8.70
CA ALA A 70 6.29 -3.03 9.94
C ALA A 70 7.17 -4.29 9.77
N ILE A 71 6.73 -5.22 8.92
CA ILE A 71 7.47 -6.42 8.55
C ILE A 71 7.85 -6.30 7.07
N PRO A 72 9.13 -6.02 6.77
CA PRO A 72 9.57 -5.82 5.40
C PRO A 72 9.39 -7.04 4.50
N GLY A 73 9.09 -6.78 3.24
CA GLY A 73 8.95 -7.83 2.23
C GLY A 73 10.27 -8.60 1.99
N GLN A 74 10.19 -9.82 1.46
CA GLN A 74 11.38 -10.65 1.20
C GLN A 74 12.41 -9.94 0.30
N VAL A 75 11.94 -9.22 -0.72
CA VAL A 75 12.83 -8.46 -1.62
C VAL A 75 13.51 -7.33 -0.87
N THR A 76 12.78 -6.57 -0.05
CA THR A 76 13.36 -5.52 0.80
C THR A 76 14.45 -6.08 1.72
N ARG A 77 14.18 -7.20 2.40
CA ARG A 77 15.14 -7.84 3.32
C ARG A 77 16.40 -8.36 2.61
N LEU A 78 16.24 -8.89 1.38
CA LEU A 78 17.35 -9.47 0.64
C LEU A 78 18.17 -8.41 -0.11
N PHE A 79 17.50 -7.45 -0.74
CA PHE A 79 18.13 -6.49 -1.64
C PHE A 79 18.35 -5.11 -1.02
N GLY A 80 17.77 -4.80 0.16
CA GLY A 80 17.96 -3.52 0.84
C GLY A 80 19.42 -3.19 1.15
N ARG A 81 20.27 -4.21 1.36
CA ARG A 81 21.73 -4.05 1.57
C ARG A 81 22.45 -3.45 0.35
N PHE A 82 21.83 -3.55 -0.83
CA PHE A 82 22.36 -3.01 -2.07
C PHE A 82 21.92 -1.56 -2.31
N CYS A 83 21.03 -1.02 -1.48
CA CYS A 83 20.55 0.35 -1.54
C CYS A 83 21.49 1.29 -0.77
N SER A 84 21.54 2.55 -1.22
CA SER A 84 22.27 3.62 -0.54
C SER A 84 21.60 4.01 0.77
N ARG A 85 20.26 4.01 0.78
CA ARG A 85 19.40 4.21 1.95
C ARG A 85 18.13 3.37 1.84
N VAL A 86 17.59 3.00 2.99
CA VAL A 86 16.27 2.36 3.11
C VAL A 86 15.40 3.24 4.00
N ALA A 87 14.52 4.03 3.40
CA ALA A 87 13.55 4.85 4.08
C ALA A 87 12.44 3.98 4.69
N LEU A 88 12.19 4.12 5.98
CA LEU A 88 11.23 3.31 6.74
C LEU A 88 10.00 4.14 7.08
N GLY A 89 8.83 3.55 6.83
CA GLY A 89 7.54 4.04 7.31
C GLY A 89 7.35 3.83 8.80
N LEU A 90 7.85 2.69 9.31
CA LEU A 90 7.73 2.29 10.70
C LEU A 90 9.10 1.88 11.27
N PRO A 91 9.48 2.34 12.47
CA PRO A 91 10.81 2.08 13.04
C PRO A 91 11.10 0.59 13.25
N GLN A 92 10.08 -0.22 13.57
CA GLN A 92 10.20 -1.66 13.82
C GLN A 92 10.71 -2.43 12.60
N ALA A 93 10.56 -1.88 11.38
CA ALA A 93 11.06 -2.49 10.17
C ALA A 93 12.59 -2.66 10.17
N ALA A 94 13.32 -1.81 10.91
CA ALA A 94 14.78 -1.84 10.99
C ALA A 94 15.33 -3.18 11.50
N ASP A 95 14.60 -3.84 12.42
CA ASP A 95 14.99 -5.10 13.06
C ASP A 95 15.16 -6.25 12.06
N TYR A 96 14.53 -6.13 10.88
CA TYR A 96 14.56 -7.14 9.82
C TYR A 96 15.60 -6.87 8.72
N LEU A 97 16.35 -5.77 8.82
CA LEU A 97 17.15 -5.20 7.72
C LEU A 97 18.66 -5.23 8.02
N SER A 98 19.15 -6.39 8.49
CA SER A 98 20.58 -6.62 8.72
C SER A 98 21.44 -6.26 7.49
N GLY A 99 22.45 -5.41 7.68
CA GLY A 99 23.37 -4.97 6.62
C GLY A 99 22.78 -3.93 5.65
N CYS A 100 21.59 -3.40 5.93
CA CYS A 100 21.02 -2.26 5.22
C CYS A 100 21.41 -0.94 5.91
N ARG A 101 21.06 0.19 5.29
CA ARG A 101 21.21 1.54 5.86
C ARG A 101 19.82 2.16 6.08
N PRO A 102 19.08 1.72 7.12
CA PRO A 102 17.73 2.20 7.38
C PRO A 102 17.72 3.63 7.92
N GLU A 103 16.68 4.38 7.57
CA GLU A 103 16.40 5.73 8.06
C GLU A 103 14.89 5.90 8.21
N VAL A 104 14.40 6.33 9.37
CA VAL A 104 12.97 6.48 9.62
C VAL A 104 12.50 7.81 9.04
N THR A 105 11.67 7.75 8.00
CA THR A 105 11.13 8.93 7.31
C THR A 105 9.62 9.06 7.47
N GLY A 106 8.95 8.01 7.94
CA GLY A 106 7.50 7.89 7.87
C GLY A 106 7.02 7.44 6.48
N THR A 107 5.72 7.16 6.39
CA THR A 107 5.05 6.77 5.14
C THR A 107 4.55 8.03 4.45
N PRO A 108 4.93 8.29 3.18
CA PRO A 108 4.39 9.41 2.42
C PRO A 108 2.86 9.34 2.36
N VAL A 109 2.21 10.41 2.78
CA VAL A 109 0.76 10.59 2.69
C VAL A 109 0.44 11.70 1.69
N ARG A 110 -0.80 11.69 1.16
CA ARG A 110 -1.26 12.79 0.29
C ARG A 110 -1.31 14.09 1.09
N GLU A 111 -1.07 15.21 0.42
CA GLU A 111 -1.03 16.53 1.05
C GLU A 111 -2.34 16.88 1.78
N ASP A 112 -3.48 16.39 1.29
CA ASP A 112 -4.80 16.63 1.89
C ASP A 112 -4.94 16.06 3.30
N PHE A 113 -4.15 15.03 3.67
CA PHE A 113 -4.11 14.53 5.05
C PHE A 113 -3.38 15.46 6.02
N LEU A 114 -2.63 16.44 5.50
CA LEU A 114 -1.88 17.39 6.30
C LEU A 114 -2.65 18.71 6.52
N LYS A 115 -3.85 18.83 5.95
CA LYS A 115 -4.68 20.03 5.99
C LYS A 115 -6.00 19.72 6.72
N PRO A 116 -6.45 20.61 7.62
CA PRO A 116 -7.80 20.57 8.16
C PRO A 116 -8.84 20.47 7.05
N ALA A 117 -9.75 19.51 7.14
CA ALA A 117 -10.85 19.35 6.19
C ALA A 117 -12.18 19.18 6.93
N ALA A 118 -13.23 19.81 6.40
CA ALA A 118 -14.57 19.70 6.97
C ALA A 118 -15.17 18.32 6.68
N CYS A 119 -15.87 17.75 7.66
CA CYS A 119 -16.60 16.51 7.48
C CYS A 119 -17.63 16.66 6.35
N PRO A 120 -17.68 15.76 5.35
CA PRO A 120 -18.61 15.90 4.24
C PRO A 120 -20.08 15.89 4.67
N ASP A 121 -20.92 16.72 4.04
CA ASP A 121 -22.34 16.89 4.41
C ASP A 121 -23.19 15.62 4.31
N TRP A 122 -22.71 14.62 3.57
CA TRP A 122 -23.37 13.33 3.39
C TRP A 122 -23.08 12.34 4.52
N VAL A 123 -22.15 12.64 5.41
CA VAL A 123 -21.90 11.87 6.62
C VAL A 123 -23.13 12.00 7.52
N PRO A 124 -23.69 10.88 8.03
CA PRO A 124 -24.87 10.97 8.88
C PRO A 124 -24.66 11.91 10.07
N ALA A 125 -25.52 12.90 10.23
CA ALA A 125 -25.48 13.82 11.37
C ALA A 125 -26.09 13.16 12.62
N GLY A 126 -25.81 13.75 13.79
CA GLY A 126 -26.38 13.34 15.07
C GLY A 126 -25.34 12.98 16.13
N ASP A 127 -25.83 12.65 17.31
CA ASP A 127 -25.00 12.26 18.45
C ASP A 127 -24.46 10.83 18.31
N GLY A 128 -23.52 10.47 19.18
CA GLY A 128 -22.94 9.14 19.22
C GLY A 128 -21.72 8.93 18.29
N PRO A 129 -21.05 7.79 18.45
CA PRO A 129 -19.80 7.51 17.73
C PRO A 129 -20.03 7.33 16.24
N LEU A 130 -19.16 7.93 15.43
CA LEU A 130 -19.11 7.70 13.99
C LEU A 130 -18.11 6.58 13.69
N LEU A 131 -18.61 5.48 13.12
CA LEU A 131 -17.80 4.37 12.63
C LEU A 131 -17.54 4.53 11.14
N LEU A 132 -16.28 4.77 10.78
CA LEU A 132 -15.81 4.77 9.41
C LEU A 132 -15.26 3.38 9.04
N VAL A 133 -15.82 2.78 7.99
CA VAL A 133 -15.43 1.47 7.46
C VAL A 133 -14.90 1.64 6.05
N ILE A 134 -13.66 1.19 5.79
CA ILE A 134 -12.99 1.36 4.49
C ILE A 134 -12.34 0.03 4.07
N GLY A 135 -12.73 -0.49 2.89
CA GLY A 135 -12.17 -1.72 2.31
C GLY A 135 -11.11 -1.50 1.22
N GLY A 136 -10.73 -0.24 0.95
CA GLY A 136 -9.92 0.16 -0.21
C GLY A 136 -10.77 0.43 -1.45
N SER A 137 -10.13 0.83 -2.57
CA SER A 137 -10.86 1.29 -3.77
C SER A 137 -11.72 0.22 -4.42
N GLN A 138 -11.26 -1.02 -4.44
CA GLN A 138 -12.03 -2.17 -4.91
C GLN A 138 -13.00 -2.70 -3.85
N GLY A 139 -12.83 -2.32 -2.59
CA GLY A 139 -13.62 -2.87 -1.50
C GLY A 139 -13.11 -4.22 -0.99
N ALA A 140 -13.65 -4.63 0.14
CA ALA A 140 -13.34 -5.90 0.78
C ALA A 140 -14.64 -6.65 1.09
N VAL A 141 -15.10 -7.49 0.16
CA VAL A 141 -16.42 -8.15 0.22
C VAL A 141 -16.69 -8.84 1.57
N GLY A 142 -15.69 -9.50 2.15
CA GLY A 142 -15.84 -10.12 3.48
C GLY A 142 -16.10 -9.11 4.60
N LEU A 143 -15.37 -7.99 4.61
CA LEU A 143 -15.58 -6.88 5.53
C LEU A 143 -16.95 -6.26 5.31
N ASN A 144 -17.31 -6.01 4.05
CA ASN A 144 -18.56 -5.35 3.68
C ASN A 144 -19.78 -6.14 4.19
N ARG A 145 -19.80 -7.46 3.98
CA ARG A 145 -20.85 -8.36 4.47
C ARG A 145 -20.93 -8.38 6.00
N MET A 146 -19.78 -8.44 6.67
CA MET A 146 -19.72 -8.40 8.14
C MET A 146 -20.30 -7.10 8.69
N VAL A 147 -19.95 -5.95 8.10
CA VAL A 147 -20.45 -4.64 8.52
C VAL A 147 -21.96 -4.54 8.31
N ARG A 148 -22.50 -4.97 7.16
CA ARG A 148 -23.95 -4.97 6.92
C ARG A 148 -24.70 -5.84 7.92
N ALA A 149 -24.17 -7.01 8.25
CA ALA A 149 -24.78 -7.89 9.24
C ALA A 149 -24.75 -7.29 10.66
N ALA A 150 -23.69 -6.56 11.01
CA ALA A 150 -23.54 -5.93 12.33
C ALA A 150 -24.25 -4.57 12.45
N ALA A 151 -24.49 -3.88 11.33
CA ALA A 151 -25.00 -2.51 11.30
C ALA A 151 -26.30 -2.33 12.09
N PRO A 152 -27.35 -3.18 11.97
CA PRO A 152 -28.59 -2.98 12.74
C PRO A 152 -28.38 -2.91 14.26
N ALA A 153 -27.51 -3.75 14.81
CA ALA A 153 -27.20 -3.75 16.24
C ALA A 153 -26.41 -2.50 16.65
N LEU A 154 -25.41 -2.09 15.84
CA LEU A 154 -24.62 -0.89 16.09
C LEU A 154 -25.49 0.39 16.01
N LEU A 155 -26.37 0.46 15.02
CA LEU A 155 -27.31 1.58 14.86
C LEU A 155 -28.29 1.65 16.03
N ALA A 156 -28.78 0.53 16.54
CA ALA A 156 -29.63 0.47 17.74
C ALA A 156 -28.91 0.94 19.02
N MET A 157 -27.58 0.83 19.06
CA MET A 157 -26.75 1.38 20.14
C MET A 157 -26.45 2.88 19.98
N GLY A 158 -26.97 3.52 18.93
CA GLY A 158 -26.74 4.94 18.64
C GLY A 158 -25.46 5.24 17.86
N CYS A 159 -24.81 4.23 17.25
CA CYS A 159 -23.70 4.47 16.35
C CYS A 159 -24.20 5.07 15.03
N ARG A 160 -23.38 5.92 14.42
CA ARG A 160 -23.51 6.35 13.02
C ARG A 160 -22.44 5.65 12.21
N ILE A 161 -22.73 5.28 10.96
CA ILE A 161 -21.82 4.47 10.16
C ILE A 161 -21.63 5.11 8.79
N VAL A 162 -20.38 5.30 8.39
CA VAL A 162 -19.97 5.55 7.01
C VAL A 162 -19.27 4.30 6.51
N HIS A 163 -19.83 3.66 5.49
CA HIS A 163 -19.31 2.42 4.92
C HIS A 163 -18.89 2.63 3.48
N LEU A 164 -17.58 2.79 3.25
CA LEU A 164 -16.97 2.87 1.94
C LEU A 164 -16.70 1.46 1.43
N SER A 165 -17.70 0.86 0.77
CA SER A 165 -17.71 -0.54 0.35
C SER A 165 -16.85 -0.83 -0.88
N GLY A 166 -16.36 0.20 -1.58
CA GLY A 166 -15.54 0.09 -2.80
C GLY A 166 -16.36 0.08 -4.09
N HIS A 167 -15.69 0.20 -5.24
CA HIS A 167 -16.37 0.35 -6.55
C HIS A 167 -16.96 -0.94 -7.11
N VAL A 168 -16.55 -2.11 -6.62
CA VAL A 168 -16.92 -3.41 -7.20
C VAL A 168 -17.62 -4.34 -6.21
N ASP A 169 -18.22 -3.76 -5.16
CA ASP A 169 -18.97 -4.56 -4.19
C ASP A 169 -20.32 -5.02 -4.79
N PRO A 170 -20.60 -6.34 -4.82
CA PRO A 170 -21.82 -6.87 -5.46
C PRO A 170 -23.09 -6.66 -4.61
N ASP A 171 -22.92 -6.36 -3.33
CA ASP A 171 -23.96 -6.38 -2.31
C ASP A 171 -24.32 -4.94 -1.86
N GLN A 172 -23.99 -3.93 -2.67
CA GLN A 172 -24.19 -2.52 -2.34
C GLN A 172 -25.67 -2.14 -2.29
N GLY A 173 -26.03 -1.27 -1.34
CA GLY A 173 -27.38 -0.70 -1.22
C GLY A 173 -28.39 -1.63 -0.54
N GLN A 174 -27.94 -2.72 0.10
CA GLN A 174 -28.83 -3.68 0.76
C GLN A 174 -29.40 -3.18 2.10
N LEU A 175 -28.86 -2.09 2.66
CA LEU A 175 -29.28 -1.53 3.95
C LEU A 175 -29.49 -0.02 3.83
N GLU A 176 -30.70 0.43 4.12
CA GLU A 176 -31.06 1.85 4.18
C GLU A 176 -31.39 2.24 5.62
N HIS A 177 -30.69 3.23 6.16
CA HIS A 177 -30.96 3.79 7.48
C HIS A 177 -30.41 5.22 7.57
N PRO A 178 -31.11 6.18 8.22
CA PRO A 178 -30.65 7.58 8.28
C PRO A 178 -29.27 7.77 8.91
N ALA A 179 -28.89 6.90 9.85
CA ALA A 179 -27.57 6.86 10.48
C ALA A 179 -26.53 5.94 9.78
N TYR A 180 -26.83 5.41 8.59
CA TYR A 180 -25.96 4.52 7.82
C TYR A 180 -25.79 5.06 6.39
N SER A 181 -24.58 5.51 6.06
CA SER A 181 -24.23 6.01 4.72
C SER A 181 -23.28 5.03 4.06
N GLU A 182 -23.79 4.21 3.14
CA GLU A 182 -22.99 3.31 2.33
C GLU A 182 -22.70 3.91 0.95
N ARG A 183 -21.43 3.96 0.58
CA ARG A 183 -20.96 4.56 -0.67
C ARG A 183 -19.84 3.73 -1.30
N PRO A 184 -19.58 3.90 -2.61
CA PRO A 184 -18.33 3.45 -3.19
C PRO A 184 -17.13 4.16 -2.52
N PHE A 185 -15.92 3.79 -2.93
CA PHE A 185 -14.72 4.49 -2.48
C PHE A 185 -14.83 6.01 -2.74
N SER A 186 -14.42 6.81 -1.75
CA SER A 186 -14.40 8.27 -1.81
C SER A 186 -12.97 8.80 -1.68
N GLU A 187 -12.67 9.88 -2.40
CA GLU A 187 -11.42 10.62 -2.25
C GLU A 187 -11.42 11.52 -1.01
N GLU A 188 -12.58 11.75 -0.38
CA GLU A 188 -12.77 12.58 0.82
C GLU A 188 -12.31 11.89 2.12
N ILE A 189 -11.64 10.74 2.02
CA ILE A 189 -11.05 10.02 3.16
C ILE A 189 -10.22 10.92 4.09
N PRO A 190 -9.40 11.88 3.62
CA PRO A 190 -8.70 12.79 4.50
C PRO A 190 -9.63 13.56 5.44
N ALA A 191 -10.81 13.97 4.97
CA ALA A 191 -11.81 14.66 5.78
C ALA A 191 -12.56 13.73 6.74
N LEU A 192 -12.73 12.46 6.36
CA LEU A 192 -13.39 11.45 7.19
C LEU A 192 -12.52 10.95 8.37
N LEU A 193 -11.20 11.18 8.32
CA LEU A 193 -10.23 10.72 9.31
C LEU A 193 -9.73 11.81 10.27
N GLN A 194 -10.31 13.00 10.22
CA GLN A 194 -9.99 14.15 11.07
C GLN A 194 -11.11 14.41 12.07
#